data_AF-A0A354GGT3-F1
#
_entry.id   AF-A0A354GGT3-F1
#
_cell.length_a   1.000
_cell.length_b   1.000
_cell.length_c   1.000
_cell.angle_alpha   90.00
_cell.angle_beta   90.00
_cell.angle_gamma   90.00
#
_symmetry.space_group_name_H-M   'P 1'
#
loop_
_entity.id
_entity.type
_entity.pdbx_description
1 polymer ?
#
loop_
_entity_poly.entity_id
_entity_poly.type
_entity_poly.pdbx_seq_one_letter_code
_entity_poly.pdbx_strand_id
1 'polypeptide(L)' 'TSDLVFLETKSLNFQLSKFAPFIHSGNILLIEKEISDAQYHIERNGNPKIILLDLSIKLTRLLHTKEDTISN' A
#
# COMPACT_ATOMS: atom_id res chain seq x y z
N THR A 1 -19.50 -17.41 -10.80
CA THR A 1 -18.77 -17.91 -9.62
C THR A 1 -18.18 -16.72 -8.90
N SER A 2 -18.95 -16.06 -8.03
CA SER A 2 -18.63 -14.73 -7.48
C SER A 2 -18.63 -14.70 -5.94
N ASP A 3 -18.43 -15.85 -5.30
CA ASP A 3 -18.67 -16.02 -3.85
C ASP A 3 -17.45 -16.57 -3.10
N LEU A 4 -16.28 -15.95 -3.24
CA LEU A 4 -15.07 -16.35 -2.48
C LEU A 4 -14.31 -15.20 -1.82
N VAL A 5 -14.86 -13.98 -1.80
CA VAL A 5 -14.25 -12.87 -1.06
C VAL A 5 -15.09 -12.58 0.18
N PHE A 6 -14.89 -13.39 1.22
CA PHE A 6 -15.49 -13.15 2.53
C PHE A 6 -14.63 -12.15 3.31
N LEU A 7 -14.61 -10.89 2.87
CA LEU A 7 -13.95 -9.80 3.59
C LEU A 7 -15.03 -8.92 4.22
N GLU A 8 -15.39 -9.20 5.47
CA GLU A 8 -16.33 -8.38 6.24
C GLU A 8 -15.61 -7.17 6.82
N THR A 9 -15.80 -6.02 6.21
CA THR A 9 -15.09 -4.79 6.58
C THR A 9 -15.80 -4.17 7.78
N LYS A 10 -15.14 -4.11 8.94
CA LYS A 10 -15.69 -3.48 10.16
C LYS A 10 -15.97 -1.97 10.00
N SER A 11 -15.44 -1.37 8.94
CA SER A 11 -15.62 0.04 8.58
C SER A 11 -16.81 0.18 7.62
N LEU A 12 -17.84 0.92 8.05
CA LEU A 12 -19.04 1.23 7.25
C LEU A 12 -18.74 1.79 5.85
N ASN A 13 -17.57 2.41 5.65
CA ASN A 13 -17.23 3.11 4.40
C ASN A 13 -16.04 2.51 3.65
N PHE A 14 -15.45 1.42 4.14
CA PHE A 14 -14.33 0.79 3.43
C PHE A 14 -14.84 -0.15 2.34
N GLN A 15 -14.64 0.25 1.09
CA GLN A 15 -15.00 -0.51 -0.10
C GLN A 15 -13.73 -1.07 -0.75
N LEU A 16 -13.57 -2.38 -0.76
CA LEU A 16 -12.40 -3.05 -1.34
C LEU A 16 -12.22 -2.71 -2.83
N SER A 17 -13.32 -2.49 -3.56
CA SER A 17 -13.31 -2.07 -4.96
C SER A 17 -12.62 -0.73 -5.20
N LYS A 18 -12.57 0.17 -4.21
CA LYS A 18 -11.87 1.46 -4.29
C LYS A 18 -10.40 1.35 -3.87
N PHE A 19 -10.03 0.29 -3.16
CA PHE A 19 -8.68 0.04 -2.66
C PHE A 19 -7.84 -0.77 -3.64
N ALA A 20 -8.44 -1.84 -4.20
CA ALA A 20 -7.80 -2.77 -5.11
C ALA A 20 -7.12 -2.14 -6.35
N PRO A 21 -7.63 -1.03 -6.95
CA PRO A 21 -6.96 -0.39 -8.09
C PRO A 21 -5.60 0.22 -7.77
N PHE A 22 -5.34 0.55 -6.50
CA PHE A 22 -4.11 1.23 -6.07
C PHE A 22 -3.15 0.32 -5.32
N ILE A 23 -3.65 -0.72 -4.65
CA ILE A 23 -2.83 -1.69 -3.91
C ILE A 23 -3.19 -3.08 -4.40
N HIS A 24 -2.20 -3.74 -4.99
CA HIS A 24 -2.33 -5.00 -5.70
C HIS A 24 -1.08 -5.87 -5.51
N SER A 25 -1.07 -7.07 -6.10
CA SER A 25 -0.02 -8.07 -5.86
C SER A 25 1.39 -7.58 -6.21
N GLY A 26 1.52 -6.79 -7.27
CA GLY A 26 2.78 -6.24 -7.76
C GLY A 26 3.37 -5.09 -6.94
N ASN A 27 2.59 -4.39 -6.11
CA ASN A 27 3.11 -3.24 -5.34
C ASN A 27 3.02 -3.39 -3.81
N ILE A 28 2.19 -4.30 -3.29
CA ILE A 28 1.96 -4.44 -1.84
C ILE A 28 3.24 -4.73 -1.04
N LEU A 29 4.13 -5.61 -1.54
CA LEU A 29 5.37 -5.95 -0.85
C LEU A 29 6.35 -4.77 -0.78
N LEU A 30 6.35 -3.94 -1.82
CA LEU A 30 7.19 -2.74 -1.85
C LEU A 30 6.65 -1.67 -0.91
N ILE A 31 5.32 -1.48 -0.88
CA ILE A 31 4.65 -0.55 0.02
C ILE A 31 4.90 -0.94 1.48
N GLU A 32 4.73 -2.21 1.82
CA GLU A 32 4.98 -2.72 3.17
C GLU A 32 6.42 -2.46 3.59
N LYS A 33 7.39 -2.80 2.73
CA LYS A 33 8.80 -2.57 3.02
C LYS A 33 9.12 -1.10 3.29
N GLU A 34 8.64 -0.18 2.44
CA GLU A 34 8.93 1.25 2.61
C GLU A 34 8.30 1.81 3.90
N ILE A 35 7.13 1.33 4.30
CA ILE A 35 6.49 1.70 5.57
C ILE A 35 7.32 1.18 6.75
N SER A 36 7.73 -0.09 6.69
CA SER A 36 8.56 -0.74 7.72
C SER A 36 9.93 -0.06 7.88
N ASP A 37 10.58 0.31 6.77
CA ASP A 37 11.84 1.05 6.77
C ASP A 37 11.66 2.46 7.35
N ALA A 38 10.59 3.17 6.98
CA ALA A 38 10.26 4.48 7.54
C ALA A 38 10.00 4.42 9.05
N GLN A 39 9.24 3.42 9.51
CA GLN A 39 9.02 3.17 10.93
C GLN A 39 10.35 2.93 11.66
N TYR A 40 11.19 2.03 11.13
CA TYR A 40 12.50 1.73 11.70
C TYR A 40 13.38 2.99 11.82
N HIS A 41 13.41 3.84 10.80
CA HIS A 41 14.19 5.07 10.82
C HIS A 41 13.67 6.09 11.86
N ILE A 42 12.35 6.17 12.08
CA ILE A 42 11.76 7.02 13.13
C ILE A 42 12.13 6.50 14.51
N GLU A 43 12.04 5.19 14.74
CA GLU A 43 12.43 4.54 16.01
C GLU A 43 13.92 4.74 16.34
N ARG A 44 14.77 4.90 15.32
CA ARG A 44 16.20 5.20 15.45
C ARG A 44 16.52 6.69 15.67
N ASN A 45 15.55 7.51 16.07
CA ASN A 45 15.68 8.96 16.23
C ASN A 45 15.93 9.72 14.91
N GLY A 46 15.52 9.16 13.77
CA GLY A 46 15.50 9.89 12.51
C GLY A 46 14.44 11.00 12.50
N ASN A 47 14.64 12.05 11.70
CA ASN A 47 13.69 13.17 11.63
C ASN A 47 12.37 12.72 10.95
N PRO A 48 11.24 12.67 11.68
CA PRO A 48 10.00 12.14 11.13
C PRO A 48 9.47 12.96 9.95
N LYS A 49 9.72 14.28 9.92
CA LYS A 49 9.25 15.13 8.82
C LYS A 49 9.92 14.78 7.50
N ILE A 50 11.23 14.51 7.54
CA ILE A 50 12.00 14.15 6.34
C ILE A 50 11.66 12.73 5.91
N ILE A 51 11.57 11.79 6.86
CA ILE A 51 11.26 10.38 6.57
C ILE A 51 9.86 10.24 5.98
N LEU A 52 8.86 10.90 6.58
CA LEU A 52 7.49 10.85 6.05
C LEU A 52 7.36 11.57 4.71
N LEU A 53 8.18 12.60 4.44
CA LEU A 53 8.24 13.24 3.13
C LEU A 53 8.77 12.29 2.06
N ASP A 54 9.89 11.61 2.32
CA ASP A 54 10.45 10.59 1.42
C ASP A 54 9.44 9.46 1.17
N LEU A 55 8.84 8.93 2.24
CA LEU A 55 7.79 7.91 2.17
C LEU A 55 6.60 8.38 1.31
N SER A 56 6.13 9.62 1.48
CA SER A 56 4.99 10.16 0.73
C SER A 56 5.26 10.21 -0.77
N ILE A 57 6.48 10.59 -1.17
CA ILE A 57 6.89 10.64 -2.58
C ILE A 57 6.94 9.22 -3.15
N LYS A 58 7.53 8.27 -2.42
CA LYS A 58 7.63 6.86 -2.85
C LYS A 58 6.27 6.18 -2.95
N LEU A 59 5.40 6.35 -1.95
CA LEU A 59 4.04 5.82 -1.96
C LEU A 59 3.24 6.35 -3.16
N THR A 60 3.36 7.65 -3.48
CA THR A 60 2.70 8.21 -4.66
C THR A 60 3.13 7.49 -5.94
N ARG A 61 4.40 7.09 -6.07
CA ARG A 61 4.87 6.32 -7.24
C ARG A 61 4.35 4.88 -7.23
N LEU A 62 4.38 4.21 -6.08
CA LEU A 62 3.96 2.82 -5.94
C LEU A 62 2.45 2.64 -6.16
N LEU A 63 1.63 3.59 -5.69
CA LEU A 63 0.17 3.57 -5.86
C LEU A 63 -0.28 3.79 -7.32
N HIS A 64 0.57 4.42 -8.14
CA HIS A 64 0.32 4.60 -9.57
C HIS A 64 1.05 3.57 -10.44
N THR A 65 1.74 2.61 -9.83
CA THR A 65 2.34 1.48 -10.56
C THR A 65 1.21 0.62 -11.09
N LYS A 66 1.27 0.22 -12.36
CA LYS A 66 0.25 -0.62 -12.97
C LYS A 66 0.44 -2.06 -12.52
N GLU A 67 -0.66 -2.77 -12.29
CA GLU A 67 -0.61 -4.22 -12.15
C GLU A 67 -0.33 -4.83 -13.53
N ASP A 68 0.81 -5.51 -13.65
CA ASP A 68 1.10 -6.34 -14.81
C ASP A 68 0.18 -7.56 -14.77
N THR A 69 -0.99 -7.45 -15.40
CA THR A 69 -1.82 -8.61 -15.66
C THR A 69 -1.08 -9.48 -16.68
N ILE A 70 -0.48 -10.59 -16.23
CA ILE A 70 -0.06 -11.65 -17.13
C ILE A 70 -1.35 -12.19 -17.75
N SER A 71 -1.67 -11.72 -18.96
CA SER A 71 -2.71 -12.28 -19.81
C SER A 71 -2.30 -13.71 -20.17
N ASN A 72 -2.90 -14.69 -19.51
CA ASN A 72 -2.91 -16.09 -19.95
C ASN A 72 -4.25 -16.39 -20.62
#